data_AF-A0A523RZR0-F1
#
_entry.id   AF-A0A523RZR0-F1
#
_cell.length_a   1.000
_cell.length_b   1.000
_cell.length_c   1.000
_cell.angle_alpha   90.00
_cell.angle_beta   90.00
_cell.angle_gamma   90.00
#
_symmetry.space_group_name_H-M   'P 1'
#
loop_
_entity.id
_entity.type
_entity.pdbx_description
1 polymer ?
#
loop_
_entity_poly.entity_id
_entity_poly.type
_entity_poly.pdbx_seq_one_letter_code
_entity_poly.pdbx_strand_id
1 'polypeptide(L)'
;MFDEDYDSEEMADELIDAIDEEADSDAVDGLTEREREIEVSRESERQRKAQELKKQLRKRQLGLINYRWPALVLILGGIMAIMSQFLKVMERDLAVIPPEVGFDTFVDAFMRTGGPIYLFPVISGAFMIILSYFAYSNPRATWLAIIPAALLIMSGGTVYFLITLGVSAQPQYTDFIYATPVALSMVIAGVVALLAIAMKEAE
;
A
#
# COMPACT_ATOMS: atom_id res chain seq x y z
N MET A 1 60.86 -80.05 2.82
CA MET A 1 61.43 -78.72 3.05
C MET A 1 60.75 -77.78 2.07
N PHE A 2 59.60 -77.29 2.49
CA PHE A 2 58.91 -76.06 2.05
C PHE A 2 57.98 -75.79 3.23
N ASP A 3 58.42 -74.87 4.08
CA ASP A 3 57.63 -74.25 5.14
C ASP A 3 56.57 -73.39 4.45
N GLU A 4 55.31 -73.61 4.76
CA GLU A 4 54.25 -72.62 4.58
C GLU A 4 53.43 -72.63 5.87
N ASP A 5 53.99 -71.97 6.89
CA ASP A 5 53.20 -71.36 7.96
C ASP A 5 52.32 -70.32 7.28
N TYR A 6 51.07 -70.69 6.97
CA TYR A 6 50.03 -69.71 6.69
C TYR A 6 49.78 -68.98 8.00
N ASP A 7 50.36 -67.78 8.09
CA ASP A 7 50.29 -66.92 9.25
C ASP A 7 48.82 -66.51 9.47
N SER A 8 48.19 -67.11 10.47
CA SER A 8 46.80 -66.84 10.83
C SER A 8 46.56 -65.37 11.20
N GLU A 9 47.63 -64.64 11.50
CA GLU A 9 47.61 -63.21 11.79
C GLU A 9 47.37 -62.38 10.52
N GLU A 10 48.03 -62.72 9.40
CA GLU A 10 47.87 -62.02 8.11
C GLU A 10 46.49 -62.25 7.49
N MET A 11 45.94 -63.46 7.64
CA MET A 11 44.59 -63.80 7.17
C MET A 11 43.47 -63.19 8.04
N ALA A 12 43.76 -62.87 9.30
CA ALA A 12 42.84 -62.18 10.20
C ALA A 12 42.84 -60.66 9.95
N ASP A 13 44.00 -60.07 9.65
CA ASP A 13 44.11 -58.66 9.27
C ASP A 13 43.41 -58.38 7.93
N GLU A 14 43.52 -59.26 6.92
CA GLU A 14 42.76 -59.11 5.67
C GLU A 14 41.23 -59.19 5.87
N LEU A 15 40.76 -59.98 6.85
CA LEU A 15 39.34 -60.05 7.20
C LEU A 15 38.86 -58.82 7.97
N ILE A 16 39.72 -58.23 8.81
CA ILE A 16 39.40 -57.01 9.56
C ILE A 16 39.36 -55.81 8.61
N ASP A 17 40.33 -55.68 7.70
CA ASP A 17 40.34 -54.63 6.68
C ASP A 17 39.12 -54.74 5.76
N ALA A 18 38.72 -55.94 5.35
CA ALA A 18 37.51 -56.13 4.53
C ALA A 18 36.22 -55.74 5.29
N ILE A 19 36.18 -55.94 6.62
CA ILE A 19 35.02 -55.56 7.45
C ILE A 19 35.01 -54.05 7.73
N ASP A 20 36.16 -53.43 7.97
CA ASP A 20 36.27 -51.98 8.20
C ASP A 20 36.05 -51.18 6.91
N GLU A 21 36.48 -51.68 5.74
CA GLU A 21 36.23 -51.04 4.44
C GLU A 21 34.74 -51.11 4.04
N GLU A 22 34.02 -52.16 4.49
CA GLU A 22 32.56 -52.28 4.33
C GLU A 22 31.81 -51.42 5.38
N ALA A 23 32.33 -51.31 6.61
CA ALA A 23 31.74 -50.51 7.69
C ALA A 23 31.91 -48.98 7.49
N ASP A 24 33.03 -48.51 6.94
CA ASP A 24 33.27 -47.08 6.71
C ASP A 24 32.44 -46.50 5.54
N SER A 25 31.86 -47.35 4.69
CA SER A 25 30.97 -46.93 3.60
C SER A 25 29.50 -46.72 4.03
N ASP A 26 29.07 -47.41 5.10
CA ASP A 26 27.66 -47.47 5.55
C ASP A 26 27.39 -46.76 6.90
N ALA A 27 28.41 -46.30 7.63
CA ALA A 27 28.28 -45.84 9.02
C ALA A 27 27.90 -44.37 9.25
N VAL A 28 27.35 -43.64 8.27
CA VAL A 28 26.91 -42.24 8.51
C VAL A 28 25.40 -42.09 8.70
N ASP A 29 24.57 -43.06 8.28
CA ASP A 29 23.10 -42.89 8.37
C ASP A 29 22.27 -44.17 8.59
N GLY A 30 22.87 -45.37 8.57
CA GLY A 30 22.14 -46.62 8.82
C GLY A 30 21.00 -46.93 7.83
N LEU A 31 21.00 -46.27 6.67
CA LEU A 31 20.04 -46.42 5.59
C LEU A 31 20.69 -47.18 4.44
N THR A 32 19.96 -48.16 3.89
CA THR A 32 20.40 -48.82 2.66
C THR A 32 20.43 -47.83 1.48
N GLU A 33 21.26 -48.04 0.45
CA GLU A 33 21.36 -47.14 -0.72
C GLU A 33 19.99 -46.79 -1.32
N ARG A 34 19.07 -47.76 -1.35
CA ARG A 34 17.67 -47.57 -1.80
C ARG A 34 16.86 -46.67 -0.89
N GLU A 35 17.04 -46.78 0.43
CA GLU A 35 16.35 -45.92 1.39
C GLU A 35 16.90 -44.49 1.35
N ARG A 36 18.20 -44.33 1.08
CA ARG A 36 18.84 -43.03 0.86
C ARG A 36 18.26 -42.31 -0.36
N GLU A 37 18.05 -43.00 -1.47
CA GLU A 37 17.37 -42.43 -2.66
C GLU A 37 15.91 -42.04 -2.36
N ILE A 38 15.20 -42.85 -1.56
CA ILE A 38 13.82 -42.55 -1.14
C ILE A 38 13.77 -41.33 -0.21
N GLU A 39 14.75 -41.16 0.67
CA GLU A 39 14.82 -40.01 1.57
C GLU A 39 15.17 -38.71 0.84
N VAL A 40 16.18 -38.74 -0.05
CA VAL A 40 16.55 -37.59 -0.89
C VAL A 40 15.36 -37.16 -1.78
N SER A 41 14.63 -38.12 -2.36
CA SER A 41 13.43 -37.80 -3.14
C SER A 41 12.30 -37.21 -2.28
N ARG A 42 12.07 -37.72 -1.06
CA ARG A 42 11.10 -37.17 -0.10
C ARG A 42 11.48 -35.78 0.40
N GLU A 43 12.75 -35.51 0.68
CA GLU A 43 13.23 -34.18 1.05
C GLU A 43 13.05 -33.20 -0.11
N SER A 44 13.38 -33.60 -1.34
CA SER A 44 13.17 -32.77 -2.52
C SER A 44 11.69 -32.43 -2.74
N GLU A 45 10.78 -33.39 -2.50
CA GLU A 45 9.33 -33.15 -2.53
C GLU A 45 8.87 -32.19 -1.42
N ARG A 46 9.39 -32.34 -0.20
CA ARG A 46 9.07 -31.45 0.93
C ARG A 46 9.53 -30.03 0.63
N GLN A 47 10.74 -29.86 0.12
CA GLN A 47 11.26 -28.55 -0.28
C GLN A 47 10.43 -27.94 -1.41
N ARG A 48 10.04 -28.73 -2.41
CA ARG A 48 9.20 -28.27 -3.52
C ARG A 48 7.80 -27.85 -3.04
N LYS A 49 7.15 -28.66 -2.19
CA LYS A 49 5.85 -28.33 -1.56
C LYS A 49 5.97 -27.08 -0.68
N ALA A 50 7.06 -26.93 0.08
CA ALA A 50 7.32 -25.72 0.88
C ALA A 50 7.52 -24.47 0.01
N GLN A 51 8.22 -24.58 -1.12
CA GLN A 51 8.37 -23.49 -2.08
C GLN A 51 7.06 -23.12 -2.76
N GLU A 52 6.23 -24.10 -3.12
CA GLU A 52 4.89 -23.88 -3.69
C GLU A 52 3.96 -23.20 -2.66
N LEU A 53 3.95 -23.65 -1.40
CA LEU A 53 3.24 -23.00 -0.31
C LEU A 53 3.72 -21.56 -0.09
N LYS A 54 5.03 -21.31 -0.13
CA LYS A 54 5.61 -19.96 -0.01
C LYS A 54 5.17 -19.06 -1.17
N LYS A 55 5.12 -19.59 -2.39
CA LYS A 55 4.58 -18.87 -3.57
C LYS A 55 3.09 -18.56 -3.42
N GLN A 56 2.28 -19.51 -2.92
CA GLN A 56 0.85 -19.30 -2.69
C GLN A 56 0.59 -18.28 -1.58
N LEU A 57 1.33 -18.34 -0.47
CA LEU A 57 1.25 -17.38 0.62
C LEU A 57 1.65 -15.96 0.16
N ARG A 58 2.71 -15.84 -0.65
CA ARG A 58 3.14 -14.56 -1.22
C ARG A 58 2.08 -13.99 -2.18
N LYS A 59 1.45 -14.82 -3.02
CA LYS A 59 0.31 -14.41 -3.86
C LYS A 59 -0.88 -13.93 -3.02
N ARG A 60 -1.23 -14.63 -1.93
CA ARG A 60 -2.31 -14.22 -1.02
C ARG A 60 -2.00 -12.93 -0.26
N GLN A 61 -0.76 -12.75 0.21
CA GLN A 61 -0.34 -11.52 0.90
C GLN A 61 -0.35 -10.30 -0.04
N LEU A 62 0.15 -10.45 -1.26
CA LEU A 62 0.11 -9.39 -2.27
C LEU A 62 -1.33 -8.99 -2.60
N GLY A 63 -2.24 -9.97 -2.73
CA GLY A 63 -3.66 -9.69 -2.90
C GLY A 63 -4.28 -8.94 -1.72
N LEU A 64 -3.86 -9.24 -0.49
CA LEU A 64 -4.40 -8.60 0.72
C LEU A 64 -3.91 -7.15 0.88
N ILE A 65 -2.67 -6.85 0.46
CA ILE A 65 -2.11 -5.49 0.46
C ILE A 65 -2.76 -4.65 -0.65
N ASN A 66 -2.83 -5.17 -1.87
CA ASN A 66 -3.44 -4.47 -3.00
C ASN A 66 -4.92 -4.18 -2.74
N TYR A 67 -5.63 -5.11 -2.12
CA TYR A 67 -7.05 -4.94 -1.80
C TYR A 67 -7.33 -3.88 -0.73
N ARG A 68 -6.40 -3.69 0.22
CA ARG A 68 -6.56 -2.75 1.35
C ARG A 68 -6.03 -1.35 1.07
N TRP A 69 -5.15 -1.20 0.08
CA TRP A 69 -4.54 0.08 -0.25
C TRP A 69 -5.58 1.15 -0.66
N PRO A 70 -6.54 0.88 -1.56
CA PRO A 70 -7.54 1.88 -1.93
C PRO A 70 -8.43 2.31 -0.76
N ALA A 71 -8.78 1.38 0.14
CA ALA A 71 -9.56 1.70 1.33
C ALA A 71 -8.77 2.64 2.27
N LEU A 72 -7.47 2.37 2.47
CA LEU A 72 -6.61 3.22 3.30
C LEU A 72 -6.46 4.62 2.69
N VAL A 73 -6.25 4.72 1.37
CA VAL A 73 -6.17 6.01 0.66
C VAL A 73 -7.46 6.81 0.82
N LEU A 74 -8.63 6.17 0.71
CA LEU A 74 -9.92 6.83 0.91
C LEU A 74 -10.13 7.32 2.35
N ILE A 75 -9.71 6.54 3.36
CA ILE A 75 -9.78 6.97 4.77
C ILE A 75 -8.90 8.20 5.01
N LEU A 76 -7.63 8.14 4.61
CA LEU A 76 -6.69 9.24 4.79
C LEU A 76 -7.13 10.49 4.02
N GLY A 77 -7.55 10.31 2.77
CA GLY A 77 -8.11 11.38 1.94
C GLY A 77 -9.35 12.00 2.58
N GLY A 78 -10.23 11.18 3.14
CA GLY A 78 -11.43 11.66 3.82
C GLY A 78 -11.15 12.45 5.10
N ILE A 79 -10.18 12.01 5.91
CA ILE A 79 -9.74 12.75 7.10
C ILE A 79 -9.13 14.09 6.68
N MET A 80 -8.24 14.10 5.68
CA MET A 80 -7.65 15.36 5.19
C MET A 80 -8.71 16.30 4.63
N ALA A 81 -9.69 15.79 3.89
CA ALA A 81 -10.79 16.58 3.36
C ALA A 81 -11.60 17.26 4.48
N ILE A 82 -11.93 16.53 5.54
CA ILE A 82 -12.64 17.10 6.71
C ILE A 82 -11.76 18.14 7.42
N MET A 83 -10.47 17.86 7.61
CA MET A 83 -9.55 18.82 8.24
C MET A 83 -9.44 20.11 7.42
N SER A 84 -9.37 20.01 6.09
CA SER A 84 -9.24 21.16 5.19
C SER A 84 -10.39 22.16 5.32
N GLN A 85 -11.55 21.73 5.83
CA GLN A 85 -12.68 22.61 6.12
C GLN A 85 -12.33 23.71 7.13
N PHE A 86 -11.51 23.39 8.12
CA PHE A 86 -11.15 24.24 9.25
C PHE A 86 -9.81 24.94 9.06
N LEU A 87 -9.02 24.52 8.08
CA LEU A 87 -7.72 25.11 7.81
C LEU A 87 -7.85 26.36 6.93
N LYS A 88 -6.85 27.24 7.04
CA LYS A 88 -6.79 28.46 6.23
C LYS A 88 -6.53 28.11 4.77
N VAL A 89 -7.44 28.48 3.88
CA VAL A 89 -7.44 28.09 2.45
C VAL A 89 -7.04 29.24 1.53
N MET A 90 -7.33 30.47 1.97
CA MET A 90 -6.93 31.70 1.32
C MET A 90 -6.21 32.56 2.33
N GLU A 91 -5.11 33.17 1.91
CA GLU A 91 -4.39 34.15 2.69
C GLU A 91 -4.47 35.51 2.04
N ARG A 92 -4.66 36.52 2.89
CA ARG A 92 -5.04 37.87 2.52
C ARG A 92 -4.27 38.84 3.40
N ASP A 93 -3.76 39.91 2.81
CA ASP A 93 -3.23 41.04 3.57
C ASP A 93 -4.38 41.96 4.02
N LEU A 94 -4.73 41.87 5.30
CA LEU A 94 -5.80 42.65 5.93
C LEU A 94 -5.51 44.17 5.97
N ALA A 95 -4.27 44.59 5.74
CA ALA A 95 -3.94 46.02 5.67
C ALA A 95 -4.41 46.66 4.36
N VAL A 96 -4.55 45.86 3.30
CA VAL A 96 -4.86 46.32 1.94
C VAL A 96 -6.26 45.87 1.50
N ILE A 97 -6.71 44.71 1.99
CA ILE A 97 -7.94 44.08 1.54
C ILE A 97 -8.95 44.01 2.69
N PRO A 98 -10.17 44.55 2.50
CA PRO A 98 -11.22 44.46 3.52
C PRO A 98 -11.51 43.00 3.90
N PRO A 99 -11.78 42.71 5.18
CA PRO A 99 -12.05 41.35 5.66
C PRO A 99 -13.31 40.72 5.05
N GLU A 100 -14.18 41.56 4.47
CA GLU A 100 -15.41 41.21 3.74
C GLU A 100 -15.12 40.57 2.37
N VAL A 101 -13.96 40.85 1.78
CA VAL A 101 -13.57 40.34 0.44
C VAL A 101 -12.80 39.03 0.60
N GLY A 102 -13.51 37.92 0.41
CA GLY A 102 -12.95 36.56 0.54
C GLY A 102 -13.26 35.91 1.90
N PHE A 103 -12.57 34.81 2.20
CA PHE A 103 -12.76 34.03 3.42
C PHE A 103 -11.48 33.30 3.80
N ASP A 104 -11.27 33.03 5.09
CA ASP A 104 -10.06 32.31 5.54
C ASP A 104 -10.28 30.80 5.53
N THR A 105 -11.46 30.34 5.94
CA THR A 105 -11.81 28.92 6.04
C THR A 105 -13.12 28.61 5.31
N PHE A 106 -13.32 27.36 4.90
CA PHE A 106 -14.58 26.94 4.28
C PHE A 106 -15.78 27.07 5.24
N VAL A 107 -15.59 26.87 6.55
CA VAL A 107 -16.65 27.11 7.55
C VAL A 107 -17.06 28.57 7.56
N ASP A 108 -16.09 29.49 7.60
CA ASP A 108 -16.36 30.93 7.61
C ASP A 108 -17.07 31.36 6.32
N ALA A 109 -16.63 30.86 5.17
CA ALA A 109 -17.28 31.08 3.89
C ALA A 109 -18.75 30.62 3.89
N PHE A 110 -19.01 29.42 4.42
CA PHE A 110 -20.36 28.87 4.53
C PHE A 110 -21.25 29.72 5.44
N MET A 111 -20.75 30.13 6.61
CA MET A 111 -21.54 30.94 7.55
C MET A 111 -21.88 32.33 6.99
N ARG A 112 -21.00 32.92 6.16
CA ARG A 112 -21.22 34.24 5.55
C ARG A 112 -22.16 34.21 4.35
N THR A 113 -22.03 33.20 3.49
CA THR A 113 -22.71 33.18 2.18
C THR A 113 -23.84 32.14 2.08
N GLY A 114 -23.86 31.13 2.95
CA GLY A 114 -24.77 29.99 2.88
C GLY A 114 -24.53 29.05 1.69
N GLY A 115 -23.43 29.22 0.94
CA GLY A 115 -23.17 28.47 -0.28
C GLY A 115 -22.88 26.98 0.00
N PRO A 116 -23.59 26.02 -0.61
CA PRO A 116 -23.37 24.59 -0.34
C PRO A 116 -22.00 24.10 -0.83
N ILE A 117 -21.37 24.80 -1.78
CA ILE A 117 -20.03 24.49 -2.29
C ILE A 117 -18.98 24.51 -1.17
N TYR A 118 -19.18 25.33 -0.14
CA TYR A 118 -18.26 25.43 0.99
C TYR A 118 -18.39 24.26 1.97
N LEU A 119 -19.37 23.37 1.81
CA LEU A 119 -19.48 22.12 2.57
C LEU A 119 -18.87 20.92 1.84
N PHE A 120 -18.43 21.10 0.59
CA PHE A 120 -17.92 20.00 -0.22
C PHE A 120 -16.74 19.25 0.40
N PRO A 121 -15.77 19.87 1.11
CA PRO A 121 -14.71 19.13 1.77
C PRO A 121 -15.22 18.16 2.84
N VAL A 122 -16.15 18.60 3.69
CA VAL A 122 -16.75 17.74 4.74
C VAL A 122 -17.61 16.65 4.14
N ILE A 123 -18.46 16.99 3.18
CA ILE A 123 -19.33 16.03 2.50
C ILE A 123 -18.45 14.98 1.79
N SER A 124 -17.49 15.43 0.98
CA SER A 124 -16.52 14.55 0.33
C SER A 124 -15.84 13.62 1.32
N GLY A 125 -15.30 14.17 2.43
CA GLY A 125 -14.57 13.37 3.39
C GLY A 125 -15.43 12.33 4.09
N ALA A 126 -16.66 12.68 4.47
CA ALA A 126 -17.61 11.73 5.05
C ALA A 126 -17.94 10.60 4.06
N PHE A 127 -18.20 10.93 2.79
CA PHE A 127 -18.47 9.94 1.75
C PHE A 127 -17.25 9.06 1.47
N MET A 128 -16.03 9.60 1.44
CA MET A 128 -14.81 8.80 1.25
C MET A 128 -14.62 7.78 2.38
N ILE A 129 -14.87 8.17 3.63
CA ILE A 129 -14.77 7.27 4.78
C ILE A 129 -15.83 6.17 4.71
N ILE A 130 -17.09 6.52 4.40
CA ILE A 130 -18.16 5.53 4.22
C ILE A 130 -17.83 4.57 3.06
N LEU A 131 -17.35 5.10 1.94
CA LEU A 131 -17.00 4.31 0.77
C LEU A 131 -15.75 3.47 0.99
N SER A 132 -14.85 3.82 1.90
CA SER A 132 -13.73 2.95 2.27
C SER A 132 -14.19 1.62 2.88
N TYR A 133 -15.29 1.63 3.64
CA TYR A 133 -15.89 0.42 4.18
C TYR A 133 -16.44 -0.45 3.06
N PHE A 134 -17.16 0.16 2.11
CA PHE A 134 -17.66 -0.57 0.93
C PHE A 134 -16.54 -1.05 0.00
N ALA A 135 -15.47 -0.28 -0.16
CA ALA A 135 -14.29 -0.68 -0.93
C ALA A 135 -13.59 -1.89 -0.30
N TYR A 136 -13.72 -2.08 1.02
CA TYR A 136 -13.24 -3.26 1.73
C TYR A 136 -14.15 -4.49 1.53
N SER A 137 -15.45 -4.33 1.35
CA SER A 137 -16.36 -5.48 1.20
C SER A 137 -16.69 -5.82 -0.25
N ASN A 138 -16.71 -4.84 -1.15
CA ASN A 138 -17.16 -5.03 -2.53
C ASN A 138 -16.35 -4.13 -3.51
N PRO A 139 -15.52 -4.71 -4.40
CA PRO A 139 -14.66 -3.95 -5.31
C PRO A 139 -15.42 -3.04 -6.29
N ARG A 140 -16.67 -3.38 -6.64
CA ARG A 140 -17.46 -2.59 -7.60
C ARG A 140 -17.96 -1.26 -7.03
N ALA A 141 -18.08 -1.16 -5.70
CA ALA A 141 -18.54 0.06 -5.04
C ALA A 141 -17.48 1.18 -5.07
N THR A 142 -16.24 0.88 -5.43
CA THR A 142 -15.13 1.84 -5.48
C THR A 142 -15.36 2.96 -6.52
N TRP A 143 -16.17 2.72 -7.55
CA TRP A 143 -16.55 3.75 -8.54
C TRP A 143 -17.32 4.92 -7.95
N LEU A 144 -18.10 4.68 -6.89
CA LEU A 144 -18.85 5.74 -6.22
C LEU A 144 -17.92 6.78 -5.57
N ALA A 145 -16.65 6.43 -5.35
CA ALA A 145 -15.66 7.34 -4.76
C ALA A 145 -15.14 8.39 -5.76
N ILE A 146 -15.48 8.28 -7.05
CA ILE A 146 -15.23 9.34 -8.04
C ILE A 146 -15.97 10.61 -7.66
N ILE A 147 -17.20 10.49 -7.15
CA ILE A 147 -18.04 11.63 -6.77
C ILE A 147 -17.38 12.47 -5.67
N PRO A 148 -17.04 11.92 -4.48
CA PRO A 148 -16.38 12.72 -3.45
C PRO A 148 -15.00 13.21 -3.91
N ALA A 149 -14.23 12.42 -4.66
CA ALA A 149 -12.95 12.89 -5.20
C ALA A 149 -13.11 14.13 -6.11
N ALA A 150 -14.13 14.13 -6.97
CA ALA A 150 -14.46 15.29 -7.81
C ALA A 150 -14.93 16.49 -6.97
N LEU A 151 -15.76 16.28 -5.94
CA LEU A 151 -16.17 17.35 -5.03
C LEU A 151 -14.97 18.01 -4.32
N LEU A 152 -13.98 17.21 -3.92
CA LEU A 152 -12.77 17.72 -3.28
C LEU A 152 -11.91 18.54 -4.24
N ILE A 153 -11.74 18.07 -5.49
CA ILE A 153 -11.05 18.82 -6.55
C ILE A 153 -11.79 20.12 -6.85
N MET A 154 -13.11 20.07 -6.99
CA MET A 154 -13.94 21.26 -7.21
C MET A 154 -13.80 22.27 -6.07
N SER A 155 -13.75 21.82 -4.83
CA SER A 155 -13.55 22.71 -3.68
C SER A 155 -12.20 23.42 -3.75
N GLY A 156 -11.12 22.69 -4.09
CA GLY A 156 -9.79 23.29 -4.26
C GLY A 156 -9.74 24.25 -5.45
N GLY A 157 -10.28 23.82 -6.59
CA GLY A 157 -10.39 24.62 -7.79
C GLY A 157 -11.22 25.89 -7.59
N THR A 158 -12.25 25.86 -6.76
CA THR A 158 -13.08 27.04 -6.46
C THR A 158 -12.26 28.13 -5.77
N VAL A 159 -11.35 27.77 -4.87
CA VAL A 159 -10.47 28.76 -4.22
C VAL A 159 -9.56 29.41 -5.24
N TYR A 160 -8.90 28.63 -6.10
CA TYR A 160 -8.08 29.16 -7.17
C TYR A 160 -8.90 30.03 -8.14
N PHE A 161 -10.07 29.57 -8.55
CA PHE A 161 -10.98 30.31 -9.42
C PHE A 161 -11.38 31.65 -8.81
N LEU A 162 -11.75 31.69 -7.53
CA LEU A 162 -12.12 32.93 -6.84
C LEU A 162 -10.95 33.91 -6.75
N ILE A 163 -9.74 33.42 -6.47
CA ILE A 163 -8.54 34.25 -6.43
C ILE A 163 -8.23 34.81 -7.82
N THR A 164 -8.21 33.95 -8.84
CA THR A 164 -7.95 34.37 -10.22
C THR A 164 -9.00 35.39 -10.70
N LEU A 165 -10.27 35.17 -10.39
CA LEU A 165 -11.35 36.10 -10.74
C LEU A 165 -11.20 37.43 -9.99
N GLY A 166 -10.89 37.38 -8.69
CA GLY A 166 -10.65 38.58 -7.87
C GLY A 166 -9.48 39.42 -8.38
N VAL A 167 -8.34 38.77 -8.68
CA VAL A 167 -7.16 39.44 -9.23
C VAL A 167 -7.40 39.96 -10.66
N SER A 168 -8.17 39.24 -11.48
CA SER A 168 -8.51 39.69 -12.83
C SER A 168 -9.44 40.91 -12.82
N ALA A 169 -10.36 40.99 -11.86
CA ALA A 169 -11.25 42.12 -11.70
C ALA A 169 -10.55 43.34 -11.09
N GLN A 170 -9.61 43.12 -10.16
CA GLN A 170 -8.88 44.16 -9.43
C GLN A 170 -7.38 43.81 -9.37
N PRO A 171 -6.60 44.12 -10.43
CA PRO A 171 -5.19 43.74 -10.53
C PRO A 171 -4.30 44.30 -9.42
N GLN A 172 -4.71 45.38 -8.77
CA GLN A 172 -4.00 45.96 -7.62
C GLN A 172 -3.85 45.01 -6.42
N TYR A 173 -4.62 43.93 -6.37
CA TYR A 173 -4.61 42.96 -5.28
C TYR A 173 -3.79 41.69 -5.55
N THR A 174 -3.07 41.63 -6.68
CA THR A 174 -2.31 40.45 -7.13
C THR A 174 -1.35 39.90 -6.06
N ASP A 175 -0.63 40.77 -5.35
CA ASP A 175 0.38 40.36 -4.37
C ASP A 175 -0.18 40.21 -2.95
N PHE A 176 -1.47 40.48 -2.77
CA PHE A 176 -2.11 40.56 -1.46
C PHE A 176 -3.15 39.45 -1.22
N ILE A 177 -3.45 38.62 -2.24
CA ILE A 177 -4.35 37.45 -2.14
C ILE A 177 -3.66 36.24 -2.74
N TYR A 178 -3.52 35.17 -1.96
CA TYR A 178 -2.98 33.91 -2.46
C TYR A 178 -3.63 32.68 -1.85
N ALA A 179 -3.58 31.59 -2.61
CA ALA A 179 -4.08 30.28 -2.17
C ALA A 179 -3.04 29.66 -1.24
N THR A 180 -3.48 29.13 -0.10
CA THR A 180 -2.57 28.41 0.79
C THR A 180 -2.31 27.00 0.24
N PRO A 181 -1.28 26.28 0.76
CA PRO A 181 -1.03 24.88 0.41
C PRO A 181 -2.21 23.95 0.67
N VAL A 182 -3.16 24.35 1.53
CA VAL A 182 -4.37 23.57 1.82
C VAL A 182 -5.21 23.43 0.56
N ALA A 183 -5.40 24.52 -0.20
CA ALA A 183 -6.17 24.51 -1.45
C ALA A 183 -5.58 23.49 -2.45
N LEU A 184 -4.25 23.50 -2.59
CA LEU A 184 -3.51 22.58 -3.45
C LEU A 184 -3.62 21.13 -2.96
N SER A 185 -3.49 20.92 -1.66
CA SER A 185 -3.52 19.58 -1.05
C SER A 185 -4.86 18.87 -1.29
N MET A 186 -5.97 19.59 -1.36
CA MET A 186 -7.28 19.02 -1.69
C MET A 186 -7.34 18.52 -3.13
N VAL A 187 -6.77 19.28 -4.08
CA VAL A 187 -6.67 18.86 -5.48
C VAL A 187 -5.80 17.62 -5.60
N ILE A 188 -4.63 17.62 -4.96
CA ILE A 188 -3.71 16.47 -4.94
C ILE A 188 -4.41 15.25 -4.31
N ALA A 189 -5.06 15.41 -3.16
CA ALA A 189 -5.77 14.33 -2.49
C ALA A 189 -6.90 13.75 -3.35
N GLY A 190 -7.66 14.61 -4.05
CA GLY A 190 -8.69 14.17 -4.99
C GLY A 190 -8.12 13.40 -6.17
N VAL A 191 -7.01 13.86 -6.76
CA VAL A 191 -6.32 13.14 -7.85
C VAL A 191 -5.77 11.80 -7.37
N VAL A 192 -5.15 11.76 -6.19
CA VAL A 192 -4.64 10.51 -5.59
C VAL A 192 -5.78 9.53 -5.32
N ALA A 193 -6.93 10.02 -4.84
CA ALA A 193 -8.12 9.18 -4.67
C ALA A 193 -8.62 8.61 -6.00
N LEU A 194 -8.67 9.43 -7.07
CA LEU A 194 -9.02 8.95 -8.41
C LEU A 194 -8.04 7.90 -8.95
N LEU A 195 -6.73 8.11 -8.75
CA LEU A 195 -5.70 7.14 -9.14
C LEU A 195 -5.82 5.83 -8.36
N ALA A 196 -6.08 5.90 -7.06
CA ALA A 196 -6.29 4.72 -6.23
C ALA A 196 -7.52 3.90 -6.67
N ILE A 197 -8.56 4.57 -7.19
CA ILE A 197 -9.74 3.92 -7.78
C ILE A 197 -9.36 3.29 -9.13
N ALA A 198 -8.72 4.04 -10.03
CA ALA A 198 -8.35 3.58 -11.36
C ALA A 198 -7.41 2.36 -11.32
N MET A 199 -6.43 2.36 -10.41
CA MET A 199 -5.52 1.22 -10.21
C MET A 199 -6.27 -0.04 -9.77
N LYS A 200 -7.33 0.10 -8.96
CA LYS A 200 -8.15 -1.04 -8.50
C LYS A 200 -9.05 -1.60 -9.60
N GLU A 201 -9.46 -0.79 -10.56
CA GLU A 201 -10.26 -1.26 -11.70
C GLU A 201 -9.44 -1.99 -12.77
N ALA A 202 -8.16 -1.67 -12.86
CA ALA A 202 -7.24 -2.32 -13.80
C ALA A 202 -6.80 -3.73 -13.34
N GLU A 203 -7.06 -4.10 -12.07
CA GLU A 203 -6.80 -5.43 -11.49
C GLU A 203 -7.98 -6.40 -11.71
#